data_AF-A0A9R0VSZ1-F1
#
_entry.id   AF-A0A9R0VSZ1-F1
#
_cell.length_a   1.000
_cell.length_b   1.000
_cell.length_c   1.000
_cell.angle_alpha   90.00
_cell.angle_beta   90.00
_cell.angle_gamma   90.00
#
_symmetry.space_group_name_H-M   'P 1'
#
loop_
_entity.id
_entity.type
_entity.pdbx_description
1 polymer ?
#
loop_
_entity_poly.entity_id
_entity_poly.type
_entity_poly.pdbx_seq_one_letter_code
_entity_poly.pdbx_strand_id
1 'polypeptide(L)'
;MVIGGMNVGCVASYFGGKNILITGSTGFLGKVLVEKILRVQPGVRKLFLLVRATNDESARHRIQTEIPGDMVVNSMMVAMAAHTEEKVQTVYHLTSSVSNPTSYTTLQESGHRYFKDNPPRGENGEPIRLNNMRFFSTVVRLRAYIVIKYKFPLEVLHLVNVLLCGLFSRRYNELNGKYRLAMHLIELYAPYTLFKGRFDDMNLEKLRKAMESNRDGGEYCFDFDLRRIDWDDYFYRVHFPGVLKYLA
;
A
#
# COMPACT_ATOMS: atom_id res chain seq x y z
N MET A 1 -2.66 -21.73 -1.15
CA MET A 1 -3.10 -21.02 0.07
C MET A 1 -4.33 -20.19 -0.28
N VAL A 2 -5.45 -20.46 0.39
CA VAL A 2 -6.64 -19.63 0.26
C VAL A 2 -6.41 -18.45 1.19
N ILE A 3 -6.02 -17.30 0.64
CA ILE A 3 -6.36 -16.02 1.30
C ILE A 3 -7.86 -16.16 1.52
N GLY A 4 -8.32 -16.22 2.78
CA GLY A 4 -9.69 -16.55 3.17
C GLY A 4 -10.67 -16.15 2.07
N GLY A 5 -11.04 -17.13 1.24
CA GLY A 5 -11.65 -16.83 -0.04
C GLY A 5 -13.02 -16.32 0.31
N MET A 6 -13.29 -15.03 0.05
CA MET A 6 -14.68 -14.59 -0.03
C MET A 6 -15.39 -15.62 -0.90
N ASN A 7 -16.35 -16.35 -0.34
CA ASN A 7 -17.17 -17.25 -1.15
C ASN A 7 -17.96 -16.32 -2.06
N VAL A 8 -17.45 -16.11 -3.28
CA VAL A 8 -17.98 -15.11 -4.21
C VAL A 8 -19.45 -15.40 -4.49
N GLY A 9 -19.85 -16.68 -4.52
CA GLY A 9 -21.25 -17.09 -4.64
C GLY A 9 -22.08 -16.71 -3.42
N CYS A 10 -21.59 -16.96 -2.21
CA CYS A 10 -22.24 -16.57 -0.96
C CYS A 10 -22.37 -15.05 -0.86
N VAL A 11 -21.30 -14.29 -1.10
CA VAL A 11 -21.32 -12.81 -1.09
C VAL A 11 -22.25 -12.26 -2.17
N ALA A 12 -22.19 -12.81 -3.41
CA ALA A 12 -23.10 -12.46 -4.50
C ALA A 12 -24.57 -12.72 -4.16
N SER A 13 -24.87 -13.86 -3.53
CA SER A 13 -26.22 -14.18 -3.06
C SER A 13 -26.68 -13.23 -1.96
N TYR A 14 -25.77 -12.87 -1.04
CA TYR A 14 -26.07 -11.95 0.05
C TYR A 14 -26.43 -10.55 -0.44
N PHE A 15 -25.68 -10.01 -1.42
CA PHE A 15 -26.00 -8.70 -2.00
C PHE A 15 -27.01 -8.76 -3.15
N GLY A 16 -27.37 -9.96 -3.61
CA GLY A 16 -28.36 -10.20 -4.65
C GLY A 16 -29.70 -9.55 -4.33
N GLY A 17 -30.22 -8.74 -5.24
CA GLY A 17 -31.49 -8.05 -5.09
C GLY A 17 -31.50 -6.91 -4.06
N LYS A 18 -30.41 -6.67 -3.33
CA LYS A 18 -30.32 -5.58 -2.35
C LYS A 18 -30.09 -4.23 -3.03
N ASN A 19 -30.60 -3.19 -2.39
CA ASN A 19 -30.27 -1.81 -2.71
C ASN A 19 -29.13 -1.37 -1.79
N ILE A 20 -28.07 -0.76 -2.33
CA ILE A 20 -26.89 -0.35 -1.57
C ILE A 20 -26.75 1.18 -1.70
N LEU A 21 -26.61 1.88 -0.59
CA LEU A 21 -26.29 3.31 -0.55
C LEU A 21 -24.83 3.48 -0.11
N ILE A 22 -24.03 4.18 -0.91
CA ILE A 22 -22.65 4.54 -0.58
C ILE A 22 -22.58 6.05 -0.43
N THR A 23 -22.18 6.49 0.76
CA THR A 23 -21.78 7.87 1.02
C THR A 23 -20.28 8.00 0.83
N GLY A 24 -19.81 9.19 0.40
CA GLY A 24 -18.37 9.40 0.16
C GLY A 24 -17.83 8.56 -1.02
N SER A 25 -18.68 8.23 -2.00
CA SER A 25 -18.31 7.46 -3.19
C SER A 25 -17.24 8.13 -4.06
N THR A 26 -17.13 9.46 -4.00
CA THR A 26 -16.05 10.24 -4.63
C THR A 26 -14.78 10.31 -3.79
N GLY A 27 -14.77 9.73 -2.58
CA GLY A 27 -13.58 9.59 -1.73
C GLY A 27 -12.74 8.35 -2.06
N PHE A 28 -11.57 8.18 -1.44
CA PHE A 28 -10.60 7.11 -1.74
C PHE A 28 -11.18 5.71 -1.85
N LEU A 29 -11.63 5.22 -0.70
CA LEU A 29 -12.11 3.87 -0.50
C LEU A 29 -13.49 3.75 -1.12
N GLY A 30 -14.25 4.85 -1.21
CA GLY A 30 -15.51 4.92 -1.92
C GLY A 30 -15.36 4.50 -3.38
N LYS A 31 -14.37 5.04 -4.10
CA LYS A 31 -14.09 4.67 -5.49
C LYS A 31 -13.73 3.19 -5.65
N VAL A 32 -12.79 2.71 -4.83
CA VAL A 32 -12.34 1.31 -4.85
C VAL A 32 -13.50 0.36 -4.51
N LEU A 33 -14.32 0.72 -3.52
CA LEU A 33 -15.49 -0.05 -3.09
C LEU A 33 -16.56 -0.09 -4.19
N VAL A 34 -16.86 1.06 -4.81
CA VAL A 34 -17.82 1.15 -5.93
C VAL A 34 -17.35 0.26 -7.09
N GLU A 35 -16.07 0.39 -7.49
CA GLU A 35 -15.46 -0.43 -8.54
C GLU A 35 -15.57 -1.92 -8.21
N LYS A 36 -15.23 -2.30 -6.98
CA LYS A 36 -15.25 -3.70 -6.53
C LYS A 36 -16.66 -4.28 -6.53
N ILE A 37 -17.65 -3.53 -6.05
CA ILE A 37 -19.07 -3.95 -6.05
C ILE A 37 -19.55 -4.12 -7.48
N LEU A 38 -19.30 -3.15 -8.36
CA LEU A 38 -19.75 -3.23 -9.75
C LEU A 38 -19.09 -4.38 -10.52
N ARG A 39 -17.81 -4.67 -10.27
CA ARG A 39 -17.09 -5.77 -10.93
C ARG A 39 -17.51 -7.16 -10.42
N VAL A 40 -17.70 -7.29 -9.11
CA VAL A 40 -17.84 -8.61 -8.45
C VAL A 40 -19.29 -8.97 -8.14
N GLN A 41 -20.22 -8.01 -8.15
CA GLN A 41 -21.59 -8.18 -7.67
C GLN A 41 -22.64 -7.63 -8.67
N PRO A 42 -22.77 -8.21 -9.87
CA PRO A 42 -23.72 -7.73 -10.89
C PRO A 42 -25.20 -7.90 -10.48
N GLY A 43 -25.50 -8.71 -9.46
CA GLY A 43 -26.85 -8.97 -8.95
C GLY A 43 -27.40 -7.93 -7.97
N VAL A 44 -26.66 -6.86 -7.67
CA VAL A 44 -27.16 -5.74 -6.85
C VAL A 44 -28.29 -5.02 -7.60
N ARG A 45 -29.43 -4.78 -6.96
CA ARG A 45 -30.62 -4.21 -7.63
C ARG A 45 -30.41 -2.75 -8.01
N LYS A 46 -29.94 -1.94 -7.07
CA LYS A 46 -29.59 -0.52 -7.29
C LYS A 46 -28.44 -0.12 -6.37
N LEU A 47 -27.47 0.59 -6.94
CA LEU A 47 -26.40 1.26 -6.20
C LEU A 47 -26.67 2.77 -6.20
N PHE A 48 -26.93 3.33 -5.03
CA PHE A 48 -27.14 4.75 -4.81
C PHE A 48 -25.84 5.38 -4.33
N LEU A 49 -25.39 6.44 -4.99
CA LEU A 49 -24.18 7.17 -4.63
C LEU A 49 -24.56 8.57 -4.15
N LEU A 50 -24.33 8.86 -2.86
CA LEU A 50 -24.58 10.18 -2.32
C LEU A 50 -23.37 11.08 -2.58
N VAL A 51 -23.54 12.03 -3.50
CA VAL A 51 -22.50 13.00 -3.90
C VAL A 51 -22.94 14.39 -3.49
N ARG A 52 -22.06 15.11 -2.78
CA ARG A 52 -22.32 16.52 -2.46
C ARG A 52 -22.23 17.32 -3.75
N ALA A 53 -23.29 17.98 -4.20
CA ALA A 53 -23.24 18.83 -5.38
C ALA A 53 -24.34 19.89 -5.31
N THR A 54 -24.18 20.97 -6.08
CA THR A 54 -25.19 22.04 -6.15
C THR A 54 -26.40 21.64 -6.98
N ASN A 55 -26.24 20.71 -7.92
CA ASN A 55 -27.29 20.16 -8.77
C ASN A 55 -26.86 18.80 -9.35
N ASP A 56 -27.81 18.11 -9.99
CA ASP A 56 -27.62 16.75 -10.51
C ASP A 56 -26.54 16.66 -11.60
N GLU A 57 -26.43 17.66 -12.46
CA GLU A 57 -25.38 17.70 -13.49
C GLU A 57 -23.99 17.85 -12.88
N SER A 58 -23.84 18.69 -11.85
CA SER A 58 -22.61 18.80 -11.09
C SER A 58 -22.27 17.49 -10.37
N ALA A 59 -23.27 16.80 -9.81
CA ALA A 59 -23.06 15.48 -9.19
C ALA A 59 -22.53 14.45 -10.21
N ARG A 60 -23.12 14.39 -11.41
CA ARG A 60 -22.66 13.52 -12.51
C ARG A 60 -21.24 13.83 -12.95
N HIS A 61 -20.95 15.12 -13.14
CA HIS A 61 -19.61 15.57 -13.53
C HIS A 61 -18.57 15.20 -12.47
N ARG A 62 -18.86 15.41 -11.18
CA ARG A 62 -17.95 15.04 -10.08
C ARG A 62 -17.66 13.54 -10.04
N ILE A 63 -18.64 12.68 -10.30
CA ILE A 63 -18.40 11.23 -10.39
C ILE A 63 -17.44 10.90 -11.54
N GLN A 64 -17.54 11.61 -12.67
CA GLN A 64 -16.69 11.34 -13.84
C GLN A 64 -15.27 11.91 -13.69
N THR A 65 -15.09 13.01 -12.96
CA THR A 65 -13.82 13.77 -12.91
C THR A 65 -13.05 13.62 -11.62
N GLU A 66 -13.72 13.45 -10.48
CA GLU A 66 -13.07 13.38 -9.17
C GLU A 66 -12.63 11.99 -8.79
N ILE A 67 -12.58 11.05 -9.74
CA ILE A 67 -11.93 9.74 -9.60
C ILE A 67 -10.46 9.75 -10.12
N PRO A 68 -9.54 10.64 -9.64
CA PRO A 68 -8.10 10.44 -9.76
C PRO A 68 -7.47 10.15 -8.37
N GLY A 69 -6.34 9.44 -8.33
CA GLY A 69 -5.79 8.80 -7.12
C GLY A 69 -5.02 9.69 -6.13
N ASP A 70 -4.46 10.83 -6.57
CA ASP A 70 -3.41 11.52 -5.80
C ASP A 70 -3.92 12.54 -4.76
N MET A 71 -5.01 13.26 -5.06
CA MET A 71 -5.65 14.18 -4.10
C MET A 71 -6.11 13.48 -2.83
N VAL A 72 -6.27 12.17 -2.95
CA VAL A 72 -6.92 11.35 -1.97
C VAL A 72 -5.97 10.98 -0.83
N VAL A 73 -4.73 10.64 -1.17
CA VAL A 73 -3.67 10.40 -0.19
C VAL A 73 -3.41 11.66 0.64
N ASN A 74 -3.37 12.82 -0.01
CA ASN A 74 -3.19 14.11 0.67
C ASN A 74 -4.35 14.44 1.62
N SER A 75 -5.58 14.14 1.22
CA SER A 75 -6.78 14.38 2.05
C SER A 75 -6.80 13.48 3.29
N MET A 76 -6.34 12.23 3.19
CA MET A 76 -6.19 11.34 4.34
C MET A 76 -5.17 11.87 5.35
N MET A 77 -4.03 12.39 4.88
CA MET A 77 -3.01 12.98 5.76
C MET A 77 -3.55 14.20 6.53
N VAL A 78 -4.32 15.07 5.86
CA VAL A 78 -4.93 16.26 6.50
C VAL A 78 -5.99 15.86 7.52
N ALA A 79 -6.84 14.89 7.20
CA ALA A 79 -7.86 14.40 8.14
C ALA A 79 -7.22 13.75 9.39
N MET A 80 -6.17 12.94 9.20
CA MET A 80 -5.44 12.35 10.32
C MET A 80 -4.81 13.41 11.22
N ALA A 81 -4.21 14.46 10.65
CA ALA A 81 -3.62 15.54 11.41
C ALA A 81 -4.69 16.34 12.20
N ALA A 82 -5.82 16.63 11.58
CA ALA A 82 -6.89 17.45 12.16
C ALA A 82 -7.64 16.76 13.32
N HIS A 83 -7.75 15.43 13.30
CA HIS A 83 -8.54 14.65 14.27
C HIS A 83 -7.70 13.86 15.27
N THR A 84 -6.42 14.24 15.47
CA THR A 84 -5.48 13.52 16.36
C THR A 84 -5.95 13.42 17.82
N GLU A 85 -6.82 14.33 18.27
CA GLU A 85 -7.21 14.46 19.69
C GLU A 85 -8.70 14.17 19.99
N GLU A 86 -9.51 13.81 18.99
CA GLU A 86 -10.94 13.54 19.20
C GLU A 86 -11.23 12.13 19.72
N LYS A 87 -12.36 11.96 20.43
CA LYS A 87 -12.82 10.65 20.91
C LYS A 87 -13.05 9.68 19.74
N VAL A 88 -12.17 8.69 19.69
CA VAL A 88 -12.01 7.54 18.81
C VAL A 88 -13.29 7.09 18.07
N GLN A 89 -13.32 7.33 16.75
CA GLN A 89 -14.11 6.52 15.81
C GLN A 89 -13.62 5.06 15.86
N THR A 90 -14.52 4.08 15.77
CA THR A 90 -14.12 2.66 15.73
C THR A 90 -13.28 2.37 14.49
N VAL A 91 -11.98 2.15 14.68
CA VAL A 91 -11.04 1.76 13.61
C VAL A 91 -10.92 0.24 13.56
N TYR A 92 -11.02 -0.33 12.36
CA TYR A 92 -10.79 -1.76 12.09
C TYR A 92 -9.48 -1.91 11.29
N HIS A 93 -8.51 -2.62 11.84
CA HIS A 93 -7.19 -2.79 11.21
C HIS A 93 -7.08 -4.14 10.48
N LEU A 94 -7.12 -4.14 9.14
CA LEU A 94 -7.13 -5.35 8.30
C LEU A 94 -5.76 -5.62 7.61
N THR A 95 -4.66 -5.60 8.36
CA THR A 95 -3.32 -5.93 7.84
C THR A 95 -2.48 -6.61 8.92
N SER A 96 -1.15 -6.63 8.80
CA SER A 96 -0.27 -7.04 9.91
C SER A 96 -0.62 -6.30 11.20
N SER A 97 -0.94 -7.07 12.24
CA SER A 97 -1.47 -6.58 13.51
C SER A 97 -0.75 -7.20 14.71
N VAL A 98 -1.23 -6.92 15.92
CA VAL A 98 -0.78 -7.63 17.13
C VAL A 98 -1.09 -9.13 17.05
N SER A 99 -2.26 -9.51 16.52
CA SER A 99 -2.71 -10.90 16.47
C SER A 99 -2.05 -11.75 15.38
N ASN A 100 -1.60 -11.13 14.28
CA ASN A 100 -0.77 -11.79 13.26
C ASN A 100 0.28 -10.82 12.69
N PRO A 101 1.41 -10.61 13.39
CA PRO A 101 2.42 -9.64 12.97
C PRO A 101 3.26 -10.18 11.81
N THR A 102 3.52 -9.33 10.83
CA THR A 102 4.58 -9.54 9.83
C THR A 102 5.74 -8.61 10.07
N SER A 103 6.94 -9.04 9.67
CA SER A 103 8.15 -8.23 9.75
C SER A 103 8.60 -7.79 8.37
N TYR A 104 9.32 -6.67 8.32
CA TYR A 104 9.96 -6.24 7.09
C TYR A 104 10.99 -7.27 6.58
N THR A 105 11.63 -8.02 7.50
CA THR A 105 12.54 -9.13 7.15
C THR A 105 11.81 -10.22 6.38
N THR A 106 10.60 -10.58 6.79
CA THR A 106 9.76 -11.57 6.08
C THR A 106 9.51 -11.11 4.66
N LEU A 107 9.01 -9.88 4.46
CA LEU A 107 8.80 -9.30 3.14
C LEU A 107 10.08 -9.31 2.28
N GLN A 108 11.22 -8.93 2.87
CA GLN A 108 12.52 -8.93 2.21
C GLN A 108 12.93 -10.35 1.77
N GLU A 109 12.87 -11.33 2.66
CA GLU A 109 13.31 -12.70 2.40
C GLU A 109 12.42 -13.37 1.37
N SER A 110 11.09 -13.21 1.48
CA SER A 110 10.14 -13.68 0.48
C SER A 110 10.42 -13.03 -0.87
N GLY A 111 10.70 -11.72 -0.91
CA GLY A 111 11.01 -10.99 -2.13
C GLY A 111 12.32 -11.44 -2.78
N HIS A 112 13.39 -11.56 -1.99
CA HIS A 112 14.67 -12.05 -2.48
C HIS A 112 14.53 -13.46 -3.06
N ARG A 113 13.80 -14.35 -2.37
CA ARG A 113 13.52 -15.71 -2.85
C ARG A 113 12.73 -15.67 -4.16
N TYR A 114 11.64 -14.91 -4.20
CA TYR A 114 10.78 -14.78 -5.38
C TYR A 114 11.53 -14.30 -6.61
N PHE A 115 12.30 -13.21 -6.50
CA PHE A 115 13.05 -12.66 -7.63
C PHE A 115 14.25 -13.53 -8.00
N LYS A 116 14.85 -14.27 -7.07
CA LYS A 116 15.89 -15.26 -7.40
C LYS A 116 15.32 -16.39 -8.25
N ASP A 117 14.12 -16.86 -7.91
CA ASP A 117 13.44 -17.94 -8.63
C ASP A 117 12.79 -17.43 -9.94
N ASN A 118 12.45 -16.14 -10.01
CA ASN A 118 11.82 -15.46 -11.13
C ASN A 118 12.57 -14.17 -11.49
N PRO A 119 13.81 -14.26 -12.02
CA PRO A 119 14.62 -13.08 -12.30
C PRO A 119 13.94 -12.20 -13.36
N PRO A 120 13.82 -10.88 -13.11
CA PRO A 120 13.34 -9.95 -14.12
C PRO A 120 14.23 -10.04 -15.36
N ARG A 121 13.64 -9.88 -16.55
CA ARG A 121 14.40 -9.90 -17.81
C ARG A 121 14.68 -8.48 -18.27
N GLY A 122 15.90 -8.23 -18.72
CA GLY A 122 16.27 -6.97 -19.37
C GLY A 122 15.63 -6.87 -20.75
N GLU A 123 15.84 -5.72 -21.42
CA GLU A 123 15.32 -5.46 -22.77
C GLU A 123 15.72 -6.56 -23.79
N ASN A 124 16.88 -7.16 -23.59
CA ASN A 124 17.42 -8.21 -24.46
C ASN A 124 16.98 -9.63 -24.07
N GLY A 125 16.07 -9.78 -23.09
CA GLY A 125 15.57 -11.08 -22.62
C GLY A 125 16.47 -11.80 -21.61
N GLU A 126 17.64 -11.24 -21.31
CA GLU A 126 18.61 -11.79 -20.35
C GLU A 126 18.15 -11.59 -18.89
N PRO A 127 18.40 -12.56 -17.99
CA PRO A 127 18.09 -12.42 -16.57
C PRO A 127 18.90 -11.28 -15.92
N ILE A 128 18.22 -10.33 -15.28
CA ILE A 128 18.86 -9.27 -14.52
C ILE A 128 19.48 -9.86 -13.27
N ARG A 129 20.79 -9.65 -13.10
CA ARG A 129 21.50 -10.07 -11.89
C ARG A 129 21.01 -9.29 -10.68
N LEU A 130 20.37 -9.99 -9.76
CA LEU A 130 19.94 -9.42 -8.49
C LEU A 130 21.14 -9.26 -7.57
N ASN A 131 21.46 -8.01 -7.25
CA ASN A 131 22.38 -7.71 -6.17
C ASN A 131 21.67 -7.78 -4.82
N ASN A 132 22.36 -8.25 -3.80
CA ASN A 132 21.83 -8.25 -2.43
C ASN A 132 21.51 -6.82 -2.00
N MET A 133 20.22 -6.53 -1.86
CA MET A 133 19.76 -5.25 -1.36
C MET A 133 20.07 -5.14 0.13
N ARG A 134 20.69 -4.04 0.55
CA ARG A 134 20.96 -3.76 1.96
C ARG A 134 19.78 -3.05 2.57
N PHE A 135 19.22 -3.64 3.62
CA PHE A 135 18.16 -3.05 4.41
C PHE A 135 18.69 -2.56 5.75
N PHE A 136 18.08 -1.49 6.25
CA PHE A 136 18.50 -0.81 7.46
C PHE A 136 17.32 -0.74 8.41
N SER A 137 17.51 -1.13 9.67
CA SER A 137 16.45 -1.15 10.67
C SER A 137 16.18 0.22 11.33
N THR A 138 17.00 1.24 11.01
CA THR A 138 16.85 2.61 11.53
C THR A 138 17.32 3.65 10.52
N VAL A 139 16.71 4.85 10.58
CA VAL A 139 17.09 5.99 9.73
C VAL A 139 18.53 6.39 9.98
N VAL A 140 19.00 6.30 11.22
CA VAL A 140 20.38 6.65 11.60
C VAL A 140 21.39 5.76 10.87
N ARG A 141 21.18 4.43 10.86
CA ARG A 141 22.08 3.49 10.15
C ARG A 141 22.02 3.70 8.64
N LEU A 142 20.83 3.92 8.09
CA LEU A 142 20.64 4.22 6.67
C LEU A 142 21.37 5.51 6.25
N ARG A 143 21.18 6.59 7.01
CA ARG A 143 21.85 7.88 6.79
C ARG A 143 23.36 7.75 6.89
N ALA A 144 23.88 7.09 7.95
CA ALA A 144 25.31 6.87 8.11
C ALA A 144 25.91 6.11 6.92
N TYR A 145 25.26 5.03 6.48
CA TYR A 145 25.70 4.29 5.30
C TYR A 145 25.72 5.14 4.03
N ILE A 146 24.68 5.94 3.80
CA ILE A 146 24.60 6.80 2.60
C ILE A 146 25.66 7.89 2.63
N VAL A 147 25.91 8.48 3.78
CA VAL A 147 26.98 9.47 3.94
C VAL A 147 28.34 8.85 3.63
N ILE A 148 28.65 7.70 4.21
CA ILE A 148 29.94 7.02 4.01
C ILE A 148 30.10 6.56 2.56
N LYS A 149 29.08 5.93 1.98
CA LYS A 149 29.19 5.30 0.66
C LYS A 149 29.04 6.27 -0.50
N TYR A 150 28.25 7.33 -0.35
CA TYR A 150 27.89 8.20 -1.46
C TYR A 150 28.28 9.66 -1.22
N LYS A 151 28.02 10.23 -0.04
CA LYS A 151 28.36 11.65 0.22
C LYS A 151 29.88 11.86 0.29
N PHE A 152 30.60 11.05 1.06
CA PHE A 152 32.04 11.22 1.22
C PHE A 152 32.80 11.15 -0.12
N PRO A 153 32.59 10.14 -0.99
CA PRO A 153 33.20 10.12 -2.32
C PRO A 153 32.76 11.29 -3.22
N LEU A 154 31.54 11.79 -3.04
CA LEU A 154 31.03 12.95 -3.78
C LEU A 154 31.77 14.24 -3.37
N GLU A 155 32.06 14.43 -2.08
CA GLU A 155 32.88 15.56 -1.60
C GLU A 155 34.33 15.46 -2.06
N VAL A 156 34.90 14.25 -2.10
CA VAL A 156 36.22 14.03 -2.72
C VAL A 156 36.21 14.41 -4.20
N LEU A 157 35.17 14.01 -4.94
CA LEU A 157 35.00 14.41 -6.33
C LEU A 157 34.84 15.93 -6.48
N HIS A 158 34.18 16.60 -5.53
CA HIS A 158 34.06 18.06 -5.51
C HIS A 158 35.43 18.73 -5.41
N LEU A 159 36.27 18.29 -4.47
CA LEU A 159 37.63 18.81 -4.30
C LEU A 159 38.49 18.59 -5.55
N VAL A 160 38.47 17.38 -6.11
CA VAL A 160 39.17 17.07 -7.37
C VAL A 160 38.67 17.94 -8.52
N ASN A 161 37.36 18.18 -8.59
CA ASN A 161 36.76 19.04 -9.59
C ASN A 161 37.27 20.49 -9.47
N VAL A 162 37.37 21.03 -8.25
CA VAL A 162 37.91 22.37 -8.00
C VAL A 162 39.39 22.45 -8.37
N LEU A 163 40.19 21.46 -7.96
CA LEU A 163 41.62 21.38 -8.26
C LEU A 163 41.91 21.28 -9.77
N LEU A 164 41.03 20.63 -10.53
CA LEU A 164 41.13 20.46 -11.98
C LEU A 164 40.28 21.47 -12.75
N CYS A 165 40.07 22.67 -12.19
CA CYS A 165 39.40 23.80 -12.84
C CYS A 165 38.03 23.47 -13.45
N GLY A 166 37.27 22.57 -12.83
CA GLY A 166 35.90 22.25 -13.22
C GLY A 166 35.76 21.09 -14.23
N LEU A 167 36.82 20.34 -14.53
CA LEU A 167 36.81 19.23 -15.50
C LEU A 167 35.73 18.15 -15.24
N PHE A 168 35.29 17.98 -13.99
CA PHE A 168 34.26 17.02 -13.59
C PHE A 168 32.94 17.67 -13.17
N SER A 169 32.72 18.95 -13.46
CA SER A 169 31.58 19.71 -12.91
C SER A 169 30.23 19.10 -13.29
N ARG A 170 30.09 18.65 -14.54
CA ARG A 170 28.88 17.95 -15.00
C ARG A 170 28.63 16.67 -14.18
N ARG A 171 29.65 15.82 -14.03
CA ARG A 171 29.55 14.55 -13.30
C ARG A 171 29.25 14.77 -11.82
N TYR A 172 29.90 15.76 -11.19
CA TYR A 172 29.62 16.15 -9.82
C TYR A 172 28.16 16.60 -9.65
N ASN A 173 27.69 17.51 -10.51
CA ASN A 173 26.32 18.03 -10.43
C ASN A 173 25.26 16.94 -10.62
N GLU A 174 25.45 16.03 -11.57
CA GLU A 174 24.56 14.89 -11.79
C GLU A 174 24.50 13.96 -10.56
N LEU A 175 25.65 13.61 -9.98
CA LEU A 175 25.71 12.75 -8.79
C LEU A 175 25.15 13.44 -7.54
N ASN A 176 25.41 14.75 -7.38
CA ASN A 176 24.87 15.53 -6.28
C ASN A 176 23.33 15.67 -6.37
N GLY A 177 22.80 15.86 -7.58
CA GLY A 177 21.35 15.83 -7.82
C GLY A 177 20.71 14.49 -7.40
N LYS A 178 21.31 13.37 -7.82
CA LYS A 178 20.86 12.02 -7.43
C LYS A 178 20.94 11.80 -5.92
N TYR A 179 22.02 12.25 -5.28
CA TYR A 179 22.17 12.19 -3.82
C TYR A 179 21.07 12.98 -3.10
N ARG A 180 20.80 14.21 -3.53
CA ARG A 180 19.74 15.05 -2.94
C ARG A 180 18.36 14.42 -3.08
N LEU A 181 18.03 13.90 -4.26
CA LEU A 181 16.77 13.19 -4.48
C LEU A 181 16.64 11.98 -3.55
N ALA A 182 17.69 11.16 -3.45
CA ALA A 182 17.70 9.99 -2.57
C ALA A 182 17.49 10.37 -1.10
N MET A 183 18.15 11.43 -0.62
CA MET A 183 17.96 11.92 0.75
C MET A 183 16.54 12.43 1.00
N HIS A 184 15.96 13.17 0.06
CA HIS A 184 14.58 13.64 0.17
C HIS A 184 13.58 12.49 0.25
N LEU A 185 13.74 11.46 -0.60
CA LEU A 185 12.91 10.26 -0.55
C LEU A 185 13.03 9.54 0.79
N ILE A 186 14.25 9.44 1.34
CA ILE A 186 14.44 8.81 2.66
C ILE A 186 13.72 9.59 3.75
N GLU A 187 13.78 10.92 3.73
CA GLU A 187 13.09 11.74 4.73
C GLU A 187 11.58 11.64 4.62
N LEU A 188 11.06 11.66 3.39
CA LEU A 188 9.64 11.53 3.12
C LEU A 188 9.09 10.16 3.53
N TYR A 189 9.83 9.09 3.25
CA TYR A 189 9.36 7.71 3.45
C TYR A 189 9.84 7.05 4.75
N ALA A 190 10.81 7.61 5.46
CA ALA A 190 11.31 7.07 6.72
C ALA A 190 10.21 6.80 7.77
N PRO A 191 9.23 7.72 8.00
CA PRO A 191 8.17 7.49 8.98
C PRO A 191 7.30 6.26 8.65
N TYR A 192 7.17 5.92 7.36
CA TYR A 192 6.35 4.81 6.90
C TYR A 192 7.14 3.49 6.83
N THR A 193 8.36 3.54 6.32
CA THR A 193 9.19 2.34 6.06
C THR A 193 9.91 1.82 7.30
N LEU A 194 10.13 2.68 8.30
CA LEU A 194 10.87 2.34 9.52
C LEU A 194 10.00 2.44 10.79
N PHE A 195 8.67 2.51 10.59
CA PHE A 195 7.71 2.41 11.67
C PHE A 195 7.81 1.03 12.34
N LYS A 196 7.95 1.03 13.67
CA LYS A 196 8.06 -0.20 14.47
C LYS A 196 6.77 -0.54 15.24
N GLY A 197 5.76 0.31 15.14
CA GLY A 197 4.51 0.08 15.85
C GLY A 197 3.77 -1.13 15.29
N ARG A 198 3.07 -1.83 16.17
CA ARG A 198 2.07 -2.83 15.80
C ARG A 198 0.70 -2.21 16.02
N PHE A 199 -0.19 -2.44 15.08
CA PHE A 199 -1.55 -1.93 15.15
C PHE A 199 -2.44 -2.96 15.85
N ASP A 200 -3.28 -2.45 16.76
CA ASP A 200 -4.28 -3.24 17.47
C ASP A 200 -5.44 -3.61 16.54
N ASP A 201 -5.88 -4.86 16.58
CA ASP A 201 -7.00 -5.39 15.79
C ASP A 201 -8.16 -5.89 16.66
N MET A 202 -8.26 -5.47 17.92
CA MET A 202 -9.33 -5.90 18.83
C MET A 202 -10.72 -5.56 18.31
N ASN A 203 -10.91 -4.41 17.66
CA ASN A 203 -12.20 -4.05 17.06
C ASN A 203 -12.57 -5.00 15.92
N LEU A 204 -11.60 -5.41 15.11
CA LEU A 204 -11.81 -6.38 14.03
C LEU A 204 -12.20 -7.75 14.60
N GLU A 205 -11.52 -8.19 15.66
CA GLU A 205 -11.83 -9.46 16.31
C GLU A 205 -13.21 -9.45 16.99
N LYS A 206 -13.61 -8.32 17.59
CA LYS A 206 -14.98 -8.14 18.11
C LYS A 206 -16.01 -8.22 17.00
N LEU A 207 -15.77 -7.56 15.86
CA LEU A 207 -16.66 -7.61 14.70
C LEU A 207 -16.77 -9.03 14.15
N ARG A 208 -15.65 -9.74 14.01
CA ARG A 208 -15.63 -11.13 13.54
C ARG A 208 -16.49 -12.02 14.43
N LYS A 209 -16.29 -11.97 15.75
CA LYS A 209 -17.07 -12.75 16.73
C LYS A 209 -18.57 -12.42 16.68
N ALA A 210 -18.92 -11.13 16.59
CA ALA A 210 -20.32 -10.70 16.50
C ALA A 210 -21.01 -11.24 15.23
N MET A 211 -20.30 -11.21 14.10
CA MET A 211 -20.82 -11.73 12.83
C MET A 211 -20.92 -13.26 12.80
N GLU A 212 -20.05 -13.96 13.52
CA GLU A 212 -20.15 -15.41 13.72
C GLU A 212 -21.30 -15.82 14.65
N SER A 213 -21.62 -15.00 15.66
CA SER A 213 -22.69 -15.27 16.62
C SER A 213 -24.11 -14.98 16.09
N ASN A 214 -24.28 -14.10 15.11
CA ASN A 214 -25.57 -13.81 14.44
C ASN A 214 -25.99 -14.91 13.43
N ARG A 215 -25.61 -16.16 13.70
CA ARG A 215 -25.82 -17.31 12.81
C ARG A 215 -27.22 -17.90 12.96
N ASP A 216 -28.05 -17.73 11.93
CA ASP A 216 -29.21 -18.59 11.65
C ASP A 216 -28.80 -19.75 10.72
N GLY A 217 -27.77 -20.52 11.09
CA GLY A 217 -27.39 -21.77 10.40
C GLY A 217 -26.82 -21.66 8.97
N GLY A 218 -26.68 -20.45 8.41
CA GLY A 218 -26.13 -20.22 7.06
C GLY A 218 -24.60 -20.22 6.96
N GLU A 219 -24.09 -20.38 5.72
CA GLU A 219 -22.67 -20.27 5.39
C GLU A 219 -22.17 -18.83 5.63
N TYR A 220 -21.03 -18.68 6.32
CA TYR A 220 -20.45 -17.37 6.60
C TYR A 220 -19.68 -16.86 5.38
N CYS A 221 -20.23 -15.86 4.69
CA CYS A 221 -19.71 -15.41 3.40
C CYS A 221 -18.44 -14.54 3.47
N PHE A 222 -18.14 -13.95 4.62
CA PHE A 222 -17.15 -12.87 4.77
C PHE A 222 -15.91 -13.31 5.56
N ASP A 223 -15.05 -14.15 4.98
CA ASP A 223 -13.82 -14.55 5.65
C ASP A 223 -12.81 -13.38 5.67
N PHE A 224 -12.50 -12.89 6.87
CA PHE A 224 -11.47 -11.88 7.13
C PHE A 224 -10.60 -12.24 8.36
N ASP A 225 -10.47 -13.53 8.69
CA ASP A 225 -9.60 -13.97 9.79
C ASP A 225 -8.11 -13.84 9.39
N LEU A 226 -7.50 -12.74 9.80
CA LEU A 226 -6.10 -12.43 9.52
C LEU A 226 -5.13 -13.45 10.11
N ARG A 227 -5.50 -14.19 11.16
CA ARG A 227 -4.62 -15.19 11.79
C ARG A 227 -4.29 -16.36 10.87
N ARG A 228 -5.06 -16.53 9.80
CA ARG A 228 -4.87 -17.58 8.78
C ARG A 228 -3.86 -17.21 7.70
N ILE A 229 -3.45 -15.94 7.63
CA ILE A 229 -2.51 -15.48 6.61
C ILE A 229 -1.10 -15.94 7.00
N ASP A 230 -0.51 -16.82 6.17
CA ASP A 230 0.93 -17.01 6.13
C ASP A 230 1.54 -15.88 5.31
N TRP A 231 2.23 -14.97 5.98
CA TRP A 231 2.81 -13.78 5.34
C TRP A 231 3.89 -14.12 4.34
N ASP A 232 4.71 -15.16 4.57
CA ASP A 232 5.79 -15.54 3.66
C ASP A 232 5.21 -16.12 2.36
N ASP A 233 4.25 -17.04 2.47
CA ASP A 233 3.55 -17.60 1.32
C ASP A 233 2.74 -16.53 0.58
N TYR A 234 2.08 -15.63 1.31
CA TYR A 234 1.32 -14.52 0.72
C TYR A 234 2.23 -13.61 -0.10
N PHE A 235 3.36 -13.18 0.47
CA PHE A 235 4.27 -12.31 -0.27
C PHE A 235 4.82 -13.00 -1.51
N TYR A 236 5.30 -14.23 -1.37
CA TYR A 236 5.92 -14.98 -2.46
C TYR A 236 4.93 -15.35 -3.58
N ARG A 237 3.75 -15.92 -3.24
CA ARG A 237 2.82 -16.49 -4.24
C ARG A 237 1.75 -15.53 -4.73
N VAL A 238 1.42 -14.50 -3.96
CA VAL A 238 0.29 -13.61 -4.25
C VAL A 238 0.78 -12.19 -4.52
N HIS A 239 1.48 -11.59 -3.56
CA HIS A 239 1.79 -10.17 -3.59
C HIS A 239 2.74 -9.81 -4.74
N PHE A 240 3.94 -10.39 -4.80
CA PHE A 240 4.91 -10.03 -5.83
C PHE A 240 4.44 -10.37 -7.26
N PRO A 241 3.87 -11.56 -7.54
CA PRO A 241 3.28 -11.85 -8.85
C PRO A 241 2.15 -10.89 -9.21
N GLY A 242 1.29 -10.56 -8.25
CA GLY A 242 0.17 -9.65 -8.46
C GLY A 242 0.63 -8.24 -8.81
N VAL A 243 1.59 -7.70 -8.07
CA VAL A 243 2.19 -6.38 -8.36
C VAL A 243 2.80 -6.36 -9.76
N LEU A 244 3.62 -7.35 -10.10
CA LEU A 244 4.27 -7.40 -11.43
C LEU A 244 3.28 -7.59 -12.58
N LYS A 245 2.15 -8.26 -12.36
CA LYS A 245 1.16 -8.49 -13.40
C LYS A 245 0.33 -7.25 -13.72
N TYR A 246 0.10 -6.38 -12.74
CA TYR A 246 -0.89 -5.30 -12.85
C TYR A 246 -0.30 -3.89 -12.70
N LEU A 247 0.92 -3.76 -12.19
CA LEU A 247 1.57 -2.46 -11.92
C LEU A 247 2.91 -2.27 -12.62
N ALA A 248 3.48 -3.32 -13.22
CA ALA A 248 4.72 -3.28 -14.02
C ALA A 248 4.41 -3.52 -15.49
#